data_AF-A0A520HPU9-F1
#
_entry.id   AF-A0A520HPU9-F1
#
_cell.length_a   1.000
_cell.length_b   1.000
_cell.length_c   1.000
_cell.angle_alpha   90.00
_cell.angle_beta   90.00
_cell.angle_gamma   90.00
#
_symmetry.space_group_name_H-M   'P 1'
#
loop_
_entity.id
_entity.type
_entity.pdbx_description
1 polymer ?
#
loop_
_entity_poly.entity_id
_entity_poly.type
_entity_poly.pdbx_seq_one_letter_code
_entity_poly.pdbx_strand_id
1 'polypeptide(L)'
;MQKILSLAAICLLFSMYAQAQFYKKVLPGNNISAAVASITENFQNNYHQIQGAELPADEGREIYRSTVIIPGASQAVIYRFHSKEDTTASFQAILYEGESFKEAVKIYKQTFRQVKGTKFNTGAE
;
A
#
# COMPACT_ATOMS: atom_id res chain seq x y z
N MET A 1 32.45 -15.66 -45.17
CA MET A 1 31.02 -15.92 -44.88
C MET A 1 30.80 -16.53 -43.49
N GLN A 2 31.54 -17.59 -43.11
CA GLN A 2 31.38 -18.25 -41.79
C GLN A 2 31.51 -17.30 -40.58
N LYS A 3 32.47 -16.35 -40.60
CA LYS A 3 32.63 -15.34 -39.54
C LYS A 3 31.45 -14.36 -39.41
N ILE A 4 30.76 -14.08 -40.51
CA ILE A 4 29.59 -13.19 -40.55
C ILE A 4 28.35 -13.93 -40.01
N LEU A 5 28.21 -15.22 -40.36
CA LEU A 5 27.19 -16.11 -39.81
C LEU A 5 27.37 -16.31 -38.29
N SER A 6 28.61 -16.47 -37.81
CA SER A 6 28.90 -16.57 -36.37
C SER A 6 28.56 -15.29 -35.62
N LEU A 7 28.83 -14.11 -36.20
CA LEU A 7 28.52 -12.83 -35.58
C LEU A 7 27.00 -12.59 -35.51
N ALA A 8 26.26 -12.93 -36.56
CA ALA A 8 24.80 -12.85 -36.58
C ALA A 8 24.14 -13.77 -35.54
N ALA A 9 24.68 -14.98 -35.34
CA ALA A 9 24.19 -15.92 -34.33
C ALA A 9 24.39 -15.40 -32.90
N ILE A 10 25.52 -14.73 -32.62
CA ILE A 10 25.78 -14.13 -31.30
C ILE A 10 24.81 -12.96 -31.02
N CYS A 11 24.55 -12.09 -32.01
CA CYS A 11 23.60 -10.99 -31.84
C CYS A 11 22.16 -11.46 -31.57
N LEU A 12 21.73 -12.56 -32.21
CA LEU A 12 20.41 -13.16 -31.98
C LEU A 12 20.28 -13.74 -30.56
N LEU A 13 21.33 -14.38 -30.03
CA LEU A 13 21.31 -14.92 -28.67
C LEU A 13 21.20 -13.82 -27.60
N PHE A 14 21.85 -12.67 -27.78
CA PHE A 14 21.75 -11.55 -26.83
C PHE A 14 20.37 -10.88 -26.80
N SER A 15 19.62 -10.91 -27.90
CA SER A 15 18.27 -10.32 -27.97
C SER A 15 17.22 -11.05 -27.13
N MET A 16 17.42 -12.36 -26.85
CA MET A 16 16.49 -13.16 -26.05
C MET A 16 16.65 -12.94 -24.54
N TYR A 17 17.84 -12.52 -24.07
CA TYR A 17 18.09 -12.25 -22.65
C TYR A 17 17.65 -10.84 -22.19
N ALA A 18 17.43 -9.91 -23.12
CA ALA A 18 17.03 -8.53 -22.80
C ALA A 18 15.63 -8.43 -22.16
N GLN A 19 14.74 -9.41 -22.44
CA GLN A 19 13.37 -9.42 -21.91
C GLN A 19 13.28 -9.90 -20.45
N ALA A 20 14.34 -10.49 -19.88
CA ALA A 20 14.29 -11.09 -18.53
C ALA A 20 14.47 -10.07 -17.39
N GLN A 21 14.94 -8.85 -17.67
CA GLN A 21 15.18 -7.82 -16.63
C GLN A 21 13.96 -6.93 -16.35
N PHE A 22 12.92 -6.97 -17.18
CA PHE A 22 11.75 -6.09 -17.06
C PHE A 22 10.61 -6.62 -16.17
N TYR A 23 10.77 -7.82 -15.58
CA TYR A 23 9.83 -8.39 -14.62
C TYR A 23 10.17 -8.11 -13.15
N LYS A 24 10.98 -7.08 -12.86
CA LYS A 24 10.86 -6.45 -11.54
C LYS A 24 9.48 -5.82 -11.52
N LYS A 25 8.53 -6.46 -10.81
CA LYS A 25 7.31 -5.81 -10.32
C LYS A 25 7.72 -4.39 -9.96
N VAL A 26 7.24 -3.41 -10.73
CA VAL A 26 7.31 -2.01 -10.34
C VAL A 26 6.60 -1.99 -9.00
N LEU A 27 7.38 -2.01 -7.93
CA LEU A 27 6.84 -1.79 -6.60
C LEU A 27 6.18 -0.42 -6.71
N PRO A 28 4.86 -0.29 -6.49
CA PRO A 28 4.22 1.00 -6.49
C PRO A 28 5.08 1.90 -5.60
N GLY A 29 5.47 3.06 -6.16
CA GLY A 29 6.45 3.96 -5.56
C GLY A 29 6.23 4.03 -4.06
N ASN A 30 7.34 3.87 -3.33
CA ASN A 30 7.44 3.59 -1.90
C ASN A 30 6.98 4.78 -1.03
N ASN A 31 5.85 5.41 -1.35
CA ASN A 31 5.39 6.65 -0.72
C ASN A 31 4.61 6.38 0.58
N ILE A 32 5.05 5.37 1.32
CA ILE A 32 4.48 5.04 2.62
C ILE A 32 4.66 6.19 3.61
N SER A 33 5.72 6.98 3.46
CA SER A 33 5.94 8.20 4.25
C SER A 33 4.81 9.22 4.06
N ALA A 34 4.47 9.55 2.81
CA ALA A 34 3.38 10.48 2.54
C ALA A 34 2.01 9.92 2.97
N ALA A 35 1.78 8.62 2.78
CA ALA A 35 0.54 7.98 3.25
C ALA A 35 0.40 8.10 4.78
N VAL A 36 1.46 7.77 5.53
CA VAL A 36 1.45 7.86 7.00
C VAL A 36 1.38 9.32 7.46
N ALA A 37 2.09 10.25 6.81
CA ALA A 37 1.99 11.67 7.10
C ALA A 37 0.55 12.17 6.93
N SER A 38 -0.07 11.86 5.78
CA SER A 38 -1.46 12.23 5.50
C SER A 38 -2.45 11.64 6.51
N ILE A 39 -2.31 10.36 6.88
CA ILE A 39 -3.12 9.73 7.93
C ILE A 39 -2.92 10.45 9.28
N THR A 40 -1.69 10.79 9.62
CA THR A 40 -1.36 11.44 10.90
C THR A 40 -1.90 12.86 10.97
N GLU A 41 -1.74 13.65 9.90
CA GLU A 41 -2.31 15.00 9.78
C GLU A 41 -3.84 14.98 9.89
N ASN A 42 -4.47 13.97 9.30
CA ASN A 42 -5.92 13.84 9.31
C ASN A 42 -6.51 13.34 10.63
N PHE A 43 -5.69 12.78 11.54
CA PHE A 43 -6.14 12.34 12.85
C PHE A 43 -6.77 13.49 13.65
N GLN A 44 -6.17 14.69 13.60
CA GLN A 44 -6.67 15.88 14.32
C GLN A 44 -8.08 16.32 13.88
N ASN A 45 -8.45 15.98 12.64
CA ASN A 45 -9.76 16.30 12.07
C ASN A 45 -10.62 15.04 11.88
N ASN A 46 -10.48 14.04 12.76
CA ASN A 46 -11.24 12.77 12.76
C ASN A 46 -11.34 12.15 11.35
N TYR A 47 -10.28 12.27 10.54
CA TYR A 47 -10.20 11.75 9.18
C TYR A 47 -11.26 12.25 8.18
N HIS A 48 -11.96 13.36 8.47
CA HIS A 48 -13.02 13.89 7.59
C HIS A 48 -12.55 14.17 6.16
N GLN A 49 -11.31 14.63 5.96
CA GLN A 49 -10.82 14.99 4.63
C GLN A 49 -10.38 13.78 3.79
N ILE A 50 -10.10 12.65 4.44
CA ILE A 50 -9.71 11.40 3.78
C ILE A 50 -10.82 10.33 3.83
N GLN A 51 -12.03 10.77 4.17
CA GLN A 51 -13.24 9.96 4.14
C GLN A 51 -13.78 9.85 2.72
N GLY A 52 -14.01 8.63 2.28
CA GLY A 52 -14.60 8.31 0.98
C GLY A 52 -16.00 7.71 1.13
N ALA A 53 -16.31 6.75 0.25
CA ALA A 53 -17.62 6.12 0.20
C ALA A 53 -17.95 5.39 1.51
N GLU A 54 -19.20 5.52 1.95
CA GLU A 54 -19.76 4.75 3.05
C GLU A 54 -19.82 3.26 2.68
N LEU A 55 -19.48 2.42 3.65
CA LEU A 55 -19.52 0.96 3.59
C LEU A 55 -20.65 0.47 4.51
N PRO A 56 -21.12 -0.78 4.35
CA PRO A 56 -22.13 -1.32 5.26
C PRO A 56 -21.72 -1.13 6.72
N ALA A 57 -22.59 -0.47 7.49
CA ALA A 57 -22.36 -0.20 8.90
C ALA A 57 -22.27 -1.52 9.70
N ASP A 58 -21.50 -1.47 10.79
CA ASP A 58 -21.36 -2.55 11.74
C ASP A 58 -21.76 -2.03 13.13
N GLU A 59 -22.28 -2.90 13.99
CA GLU A 59 -22.95 -2.58 15.26
C GLU A 59 -22.39 -1.33 15.98
N GLY A 60 -23.14 -0.22 15.92
CA GLY A 60 -22.83 1.01 16.66
C GLY A 60 -21.77 1.93 16.05
N ARG A 61 -21.31 1.66 14.82
CA ARG A 61 -20.31 2.48 14.12
C ARG A 61 -20.59 2.59 12.62
N GLU A 62 -20.31 3.77 12.09
CA GLU A 62 -20.32 3.99 10.65
C GLU A 62 -18.95 3.60 10.10
N ILE A 63 -18.94 3.03 8.90
CA ILE A 63 -17.71 2.59 8.23
C ILE A 63 -17.58 3.33 6.91
N TYR A 64 -16.42 3.91 6.66
CA TYR A 64 -16.10 4.59 5.42
C TYR A 64 -14.84 4.01 4.80
N ARG A 65 -14.80 3.89 3.48
CA ARG A 65 -13.56 3.66 2.73
C ARG A 65 -12.69 4.91 2.83
N SER A 66 -11.42 4.77 3.18
CA SER A 66 -10.49 5.90 3.12
C SER A 66 -10.03 6.17 1.68
N THR A 67 -9.84 7.45 1.34
CA THR A 67 -9.21 7.87 0.07
C THR A 67 -7.69 7.73 0.11
N VAL A 68 -7.10 7.56 1.30
CA VAL A 68 -5.67 7.31 1.51
C VAL A 68 -5.47 5.84 1.87
N ILE A 69 -4.52 5.20 1.21
CA ILE A 69 -4.18 3.78 1.43
C ILE A 69 -2.69 3.61 1.66
N ILE A 70 -2.33 2.76 2.62
CA ILE A 70 -0.93 2.34 2.81
C ILE A 70 -0.53 1.47 1.62
N PRO A 71 0.60 1.75 0.94
CA PRO A 71 1.07 0.92 -0.15
C PRO A 71 1.18 -0.56 0.25
N GLY A 72 0.56 -1.44 -0.53
CA GLY A 72 0.53 -2.88 -0.27
C GLY A 72 -0.61 -3.36 0.64
N ALA A 73 -1.44 -2.46 1.18
CA ALA A 73 -2.71 -2.83 1.80
C ALA A 73 -3.77 -3.16 0.74
N SER A 74 -4.71 -4.05 1.05
CA SER A 74 -5.86 -4.35 0.20
C SER A 74 -6.90 -3.23 0.24
N GLN A 75 -7.13 -2.66 1.42
CA GLN A 75 -8.02 -1.53 1.62
C GLN A 75 -7.68 -0.76 2.90
N ALA A 76 -8.26 0.44 3.03
CA ALA A 76 -8.21 1.24 4.24
C ALA A 76 -9.61 1.73 4.59
N VAL A 77 -9.95 1.67 5.87
CA VAL A 77 -11.27 1.99 6.40
C VAL A 77 -11.15 2.98 7.55
N ILE A 78 -12.17 3.83 7.68
CA ILE A 78 -12.35 4.74 8.79
C ILE A 78 -13.61 4.30 9.53
N TYR A 79 -13.48 4.01 10.82
CA TYR A 79 -14.64 3.75 11.69
C TYR A 79 -14.98 5.01 12.44
N ARG A 80 -16.25 5.41 12.42
CA ARG A 80 -16.76 6.49 13.27
C ARG A 80 -17.63 5.93 14.36
N PHE A 81 -17.24 6.21 15.59
CA PHE A 81 -18.01 5.82 16.76
C PHE A 81 -19.07 6.88 17.04
N HIS A 82 -20.28 6.42 17.29
CA HIS A 82 -21.43 7.28 17.61
C HIS A 82 -21.95 6.88 18.98
N SER A 83 -21.23 7.27 20.03
CA SER A 83 -21.75 7.21 21.40
C SER A 83 -22.02 8.62 21.92
N LYS A 84 -22.77 8.75 23.03
CA LYS A 84 -23.01 10.06 23.66
C LYS A 84 -21.71 10.73 24.14
N GLU A 85 -20.67 9.94 24.37
CA GLU A 85 -19.39 10.38 24.95
C GLU A 85 -18.24 10.34 23.93
N ASP A 86 -18.40 9.54 22.86
CA ASP A 86 -17.37 9.27 21.87
C ASP A 86 -17.89 9.60 20.46
N THR A 87 -17.34 10.67 19.90
CA THR A 87 -17.52 11.10 18.51
C THR A 87 -16.21 10.99 17.71
N THR A 88 -15.29 10.14 18.17
CA THR A 88 -13.98 9.95 17.55
C THR A 88 -14.06 9.04 16.34
N ALA A 89 -12.98 9.02 15.58
CA ALA A 89 -12.80 8.13 14.46
C ALA A 89 -11.48 7.37 14.59
N SER A 90 -11.42 6.16 14.02
CA SER A 90 -10.19 5.37 13.91
C SER A 90 -9.92 5.02 12.46
N PHE A 91 -8.64 4.92 12.11
CA PHE A 91 -8.18 4.47 10.80
C PHE A 91 -7.62 3.05 10.88
N GLN A 92 -7.96 2.19 9.93
CA GLN A 92 -7.41 0.85 9.81
C GLN A 92 -7.01 0.54 8.36
N ALA A 93 -5.77 0.13 8.16
CA ALA A 93 -5.33 -0.49 6.91
C ALA A 93 -5.47 -2.02 7.00
N ILE A 94 -6.24 -2.60 6.09
CA ILE A 94 -6.37 -4.05 5.94
C ILE A 94 -5.29 -4.49 4.97
N LEU A 95 -4.28 -5.23 5.44
CA LEU A 95 -3.11 -5.57 4.63
C LEU A 95 -3.42 -6.67 3.61
N TYR A 96 -4.15 -7.69 4.03
CA TYR A 96 -4.51 -8.84 3.21
C TYR A 96 -5.88 -9.35 3.64
N GLU A 97 -6.69 -9.75 2.66
CA GLU A 97 -7.99 -10.34 2.84
C GLU A 97 -8.04 -11.61 1.97
N GLY A 98 -8.17 -12.76 2.62
CA GLY A 98 -8.10 -14.07 1.97
C GLY A 98 -7.60 -15.16 2.91
N GLU A 99 -7.56 -16.38 2.41
CA GLU A 99 -7.31 -17.58 3.23
C GLU A 99 -5.85 -18.04 3.23
N SER A 100 -5.01 -17.50 2.35
CA SER A 100 -3.61 -17.90 2.25
C SER A 100 -2.74 -17.23 3.32
N PHE A 101 -2.48 -17.97 4.40
CA PHE A 101 -1.54 -17.54 5.45
C PHE A 101 -0.15 -17.18 4.88
N LYS A 102 0.32 -17.93 3.87
CA LYS A 102 1.62 -17.68 3.23
C LYS A 102 1.67 -16.30 2.57
N GLU A 103 0.63 -15.91 1.83
CA GLU A 103 0.58 -14.60 1.21
C GLU A 103 0.33 -13.49 2.25
N ALA A 104 -0.49 -13.74 3.27
CA ALA A 104 -0.69 -12.81 4.38
C ALA A 104 0.63 -12.44 5.08
N VAL A 105 1.44 -13.45 5.44
CA VAL A 105 2.75 -13.25 6.09
C VAL A 105 3.71 -12.48 5.18
N LYS A 106 3.70 -12.76 3.88
CA LYS A 106 4.55 -12.10 2.90
C LYS A 106 4.21 -10.62 2.80
N ILE A 107 2.93 -10.27 2.65
CA ILE A 107 2.47 -8.89 2.59
C ILE A 107 2.79 -8.17 3.89
N TYR A 108 2.46 -8.77 5.04
CA TYR A 108 2.80 -8.22 6.36
C TYR A 108 4.29 -7.89 6.49
N LYS A 109 5.17 -8.85 6.19
CA LYS A 109 6.63 -8.65 6.30
C LYS A 109 7.13 -7.57 5.35
N GLN A 110 6.56 -7.48 4.15
CA GLN A 110 6.91 -6.45 3.18
C GLN A 110 6.49 -5.06 3.68
N THR A 111 5.23 -4.88 4.08
CA THR A 111 4.72 -3.62 4.60
C THR A 111 5.46 -3.20 5.86
N PHE A 112 5.69 -4.12 6.80
CA PHE A 112 6.45 -3.84 8.03
C PHE A 112 7.86 -3.32 7.74
N ARG A 113 8.57 -3.91 6.76
CA ARG A 113 9.91 -3.43 6.36
C ARG A 113 9.86 -2.01 5.79
N GLN A 114 8.83 -1.69 5.01
CA GLN A 114 8.63 -0.34 4.48
C GLN A 114 8.34 0.66 5.60
N VAL A 115 7.45 0.33 6.53
CA VAL A 115 7.13 1.18 7.70
C VAL A 115 8.38 1.40 8.55
N LYS A 116 9.08 0.32 8.92
CA LYS A 116 10.28 0.37 9.76
C LYS A 116 11.41 1.21 9.15
N GLY A 117 11.55 1.18 7.82
CA GLY A 117 12.59 1.94 7.10
C GLY A 117 12.22 3.42 6.87
N THR A 118 11.01 3.83 7.24
CA THR A 118 10.50 5.18 6.95
C THR A 118 10.72 6.09 8.15
N LYS A 119 11.23 7.30 7.88
CA LYS A 119 11.25 8.40 8.85
C LYS A 119 9.94 9.15 8.73
N PHE A 120 9.16 9.18 9.80
CA PHE A 120 7.95 9.98 9.87
C PHE A 120 8.33 11.34 10.47
N ASN A 121 8.12 12.42 9.72
CA ASN A 121 8.01 13.74 10.32
C ASN A 121 6.58 13.83 10.86
N THR A 122 6.39 13.39 12.09
CA THR A 122 5.17 13.74 12.82
C THR A 122 5.28 15.23 13.07
N GLY A 123 4.52 16.08 12.39
CA GLY A 123 4.51 17.54 12.54
C GLY A 123 3.99 18.01 13.91
N ALA A 124 4.33 17.30 14.98
CA ALA A 124 4.20 17.73 16.35
C ALA A 124 5.36 18.68 16.64
N GLU A 125 5.09 19.98 16.56
CA GLU A 125 5.87 21.01 17.26
C GLU A 125 5.63 20.93 18.77
#